data_AF-A0A348FYH0-F1
#
_entry.id   AF-A0A348FYH0-F1
#
_cell.length_a   1.000
_cell.length_b   1.000
_cell.length_c   1.000
_cell.angle_alpha   90.00
_cell.angle_beta   90.00
_cell.angle_gamma   90.00
#
_symmetry.space_group_name_H-M   'P 1'
#
loop_
_entity.id
_entity.type
_entity.pdbx_description
1 polymer ?
#
loop_
_entity_poly.entity_id
_entity_poly.type
_entity_poly.pdbx_seq_one_letter_code
_entity_poly.pdbx_strand_id
1 'polypeptide(L)' 'MAKKTAAQPTAAQPTTAAPAETATAAADLDPEAEYRVKLARAVPFGALVLRPRDPVRLKGRIVAELGDAVASYEKV' A
#
# COMPACT_ATOMS: atom_id res chain seq x y z
N MET A 1 -17.89 50.22 20.30
CA MET A 1 -16.51 50.12 20.84
C MET A 1 -16.42 48.85 21.69
N ALA A 2 -15.33 48.06 21.51
CA ALA A 2 -14.88 46.86 22.25
C ALA A 2 -15.91 45.71 22.44
N LYS A 3 -15.92 44.62 21.66
CA LYS A 3 -14.94 43.51 21.56
C LYS A 3 -14.36 43.07 22.91
N LYS A 4 -14.92 42.01 23.50
CA LYS A 4 -14.16 41.00 24.26
C LYS A 4 -15.00 39.74 24.51
N THR A 5 -14.31 38.61 24.58
CA THR A 5 -14.79 37.25 24.97
C THR A 5 -15.32 36.45 23.77
N ALA A 6 -14.82 35.26 23.41
CA ALA A 6 -13.87 34.34 24.04
C ALA A 6 -13.05 33.63 22.94
N ALA A 7 -11.76 33.43 23.19
CA ALA A 7 -10.94 32.48 22.45
C ALA A 7 -11.32 31.08 22.94
N GLN A 8 -11.96 30.28 22.08
CA GLN A 8 -12.18 28.86 22.32
C GLN A 8 -10.98 28.10 21.73
N PRO A 9 -10.30 27.24 22.51
CA PRO A 9 -9.16 26.49 22.05
C PRO A 9 -9.60 25.39 21.05
N THR A 10 -8.83 25.30 19.97
CA THR A 10 -8.43 24.08 19.26
C THR A 10 -9.20 22.81 19.64
N ALA A 11 -10.24 22.48 18.88
CA ALA A 11 -10.57 21.08 18.64
C ALA A 11 -9.73 20.63 17.44
N ALA A 12 -8.58 20.03 17.73
CA ALA A 12 -7.83 19.29 16.74
C ALA A 12 -8.78 18.24 16.15
N GLN A 13 -9.05 18.37 14.86
CA GLN A 13 -9.74 17.36 14.07
C GLN A 13 -8.99 16.03 14.29
N PRO A 14 -9.65 14.93 14.65
CA PRO A 14 -9.10 13.65 14.28
C PRO A 14 -9.19 13.63 12.75
N THR A 15 -8.12 14.07 12.09
CA THR A 15 -7.83 13.60 10.73
C THR A 15 -7.90 12.10 10.86
N THR A 16 -9.01 11.52 10.41
CA THR A 16 -9.04 10.14 10.00
C THR A 16 -7.98 10.11 8.92
N ALA A 17 -6.77 9.76 9.33
CA ALA A 17 -5.77 9.30 8.41
C ALA A 17 -6.48 8.12 7.76
N ALA A 18 -7.06 8.39 6.59
CA ALA A 18 -7.16 7.39 5.55
C ALA A 18 -5.87 6.58 5.67
N PRO A 19 -5.93 5.25 5.80
CA PRO A 19 -4.72 4.49 5.62
C PRO A 19 -4.24 4.89 4.22
N ALA A 20 -3.28 5.81 4.18
CA ALA A 20 -2.33 5.86 3.11
C ALA A 20 -1.74 4.46 3.21
N GLU A 21 -2.25 3.56 2.39
CA GLU A 21 -1.63 2.30 2.00
C GLU A 21 -0.31 2.67 1.33
N THR A 22 0.55 3.22 2.17
CA THR A 22 1.94 3.51 1.95
C THR A 22 2.51 2.12 1.98
N ALA A 23 3.04 1.67 0.84
CA ALA A 23 3.68 0.38 0.59
C ALA A 23 4.49 -0.15 1.79
N THR A 24 3.79 -0.66 2.78
CA THR A 24 4.28 -1.08 4.09
C THR A 24 3.58 -2.38 4.37
N ALA A 25 4.13 -3.45 3.82
CA ALA A 25 4.53 -4.61 4.59
C ALA A 25 4.61 -5.81 3.65
N ALA A 26 5.72 -5.90 2.91
CA ALA A 26 6.23 -7.22 2.55
C ALA A 26 6.32 -8.13 3.81
N ALA A 27 6.46 -7.53 5.00
CA ALA A 27 6.51 -8.16 6.31
C ALA A 27 5.19 -8.76 6.85
N ASP A 28 4.02 -8.42 6.29
CA ASP A 28 2.70 -8.93 6.77
C ASP A 28 1.98 -9.75 5.68
N LEU A 29 2.68 -10.07 4.59
CA LEU A 29 2.15 -10.97 3.58
C LEU A 29 2.15 -12.39 4.12
N ASP A 30 0.98 -13.01 4.14
CA ASP A 30 0.85 -14.44 4.38
C ASP A 30 1.54 -15.18 3.22
N PRO A 31 2.59 -15.99 3.48
CA PRO A 31 3.40 -16.55 2.41
C PRO A 31 2.64 -17.55 1.54
N GLU A 32 1.55 -18.11 2.06
CA GLU A 32 0.75 -19.14 1.41
C GLU A 32 -0.48 -18.58 0.67
N ALA A 33 -1.01 -17.44 1.13
CA ALA A 33 -2.13 -16.76 0.49
C ALA A 33 -1.78 -16.18 -0.88
N GLU A 34 -2.79 -16.06 -1.73
CA GLU A 34 -2.68 -15.41 -3.03
C GLU A 34 -2.99 -13.91 -2.92
N TYR A 35 -2.16 -13.13 -3.60
CA TYR A 35 -2.28 -11.70 -3.70
C TYR A 35 -2.30 -11.29 -5.17
N ARG A 36 -3.20 -10.38 -5.51
CA ARG A 36 -3.19 -9.67 -6.78
C ARG A 36 -2.23 -8.52 -6.68
N VAL A 37 -1.15 -8.60 -7.44
CA VAL A 37 -0.03 -7.67 -7.39
C VAL A 37 -0.04 -6.77 -8.62
N LYS A 38 0.08 -5.47 -8.38
CA LYS A 38 0.46 -4.49 -9.40
C LYS A 38 1.94 -4.20 -9.24
N LEU A 39 2.71 -4.42 -10.29
CA LEU A 39 4.13 -4.11 -10.30
C LEU A 39 4.35 -2.63 -10.62
N ALA A 40 5.40 -2.04 -10.07
CA ALA A 40 5.86 -0.69 -10.41
C ALA A 40 6.66 -0.68 -11.72
N ARG A 41 7.34 -1.79 -12.03
CA ARG A 41 8.20 -1.96 -13.20
C ARG A 41 8.07 -3.36 -13.77
N ALA A 42 8.59 -3.57 -14.98
CA ALA A 42 8.68 -4.91 -15.54
C ALA A 42 9.72 -5.73 -14.76
N VAL A 43 9.36 -6.95 -14.37
CA VAL A 43 10.24 -7.84 -13.59
C VAL A 43 10.36 -9.17 -14.31
N PRO A 44 11.57 -9.65 -14.60
CA PRO A 44 11.75 -11.02 -15.08
C PRO A 44 11.46 -11.99 -13.93
N PHE A 45 10.54 -12.92 -14.17
CA PHE A 45 10.16 -13.97 -13.24
C PHE A 45 10.25 -15.33 -13.96
N GLY A 46 11.35 -16.04 -13.73
CA GLY A 46 11.69 -17.25 -14.47
C GLY A 46 11.84 -16.96 -15.96
N ALA A 47 11.01 -17.61 -16.80
CA ALA A 47 11.00 -17.41 -18.25
C ALA A 47 10.04 -16.30 -18.73
N LEU A 48 9.25 -15.72 -17.83
CA LEU A 48 8.27 -14.67 -18.15
C LEU A 48 8.75 -13.30 -17.69
N VAL A 49 8.32 -12.25 -18.37
CA VAL A 49 8.50 -10.86 -17.91
C VAL A 49 7.14 -10.37 -17.44
N LEU A 50 6.98 -10.24 -16.12
CA LEU A 50 5.78 -9.67 -15.52
C LEU A 50 5.78 -8.17 -15.79
N ARG A 51 4.71 -7.66 -16.39
CA ARG A 51 4.58 -6.24 -16.75
C ARG A 51 3.66 -5.53 -15.77
N PRO A 52 3.93 -4.24 -15.44
CA PRO A 52 3.15 -3.47 -14.47
C PRO A 52 1.70 -3.23 -14.88
N ARG A 53 1.40 -3.33 -16.19
CA ARG A 53 0.03 -3.20 -16.71
C ARG A 53 -0.86 -4.41 -16.47
N ASP A 54 -0.28 -5.56 -16.18
CA ASP A 54 -1.04 -6.80 -16.00
C ASP A 54 -1.09 -7.14 -14.50
N PRO A 55 -2.27 -7.21 -13.89
CA PRO A 55 -2.37 -7.57 -12.48
C PRO A 55 -2.11 -9.08 -12.32
N VAL A 56 -0.97 -9.42 -11.72
CA VAL A 56 -0.50 -10.81 -11.60
C VAL A 56 -0.94 -11.37 -10.26
N ARG A 57 -1.39 -12.63 -10.23
CA ARG A 57 -1.65 -13.35 -8.98
C ARG A 57 -0.38 -14.06 -8.54
N LEU A 58 0.11 -13.72 -7.36
CA LEU A 58 1.34 -14.25 -6.80
C LEU A 58 1.11 -14.62 -5.34
N LYS A 59 1.76 -15.68 -4.88
CA LYS A 59 1.75 -16.03 -3.46
C LYS A 59 2.45 -14.94 -2.66
N GLY A 60 2.02 -14.68 -1.42
CA GLY A 60 2.60 -13.65 -0.56
C GLY A 60 4.11 -13.78 -0.41
N ARG A 61 4.65 -15.01 -0.42
CA ARG A 61 6.11 -15.24 -0.42
C ARG A 61 6.80 -14.61 -1.64
N ILE A 62 6.17 -14.67 -2.82
CA ILE A 62 6.73 -14.11 -4.06
C ILE A 62 6.54 -12.59 -4.08
N VAL A 63 5.43 -12.10 -3.54
CA VAL A 63 5.20 -10.66 -3.40
C VAL A 63 6.24 -10.04 -2.45
N ALA A 64 6.57 -10.74 -1.36
CA ALA A 64 7.64 -10.34 -0.45
C ALA A 64 9.02 -10.35 -1.11
N GLU A 65 9.32 -11.39 -1.92
CA GLU A 65 10.57 -11.47 -2.71
C GLU A 65 10.68 -10.36 -3.77
N LEU A 66 9.56 -9.94 -4.37
CA LEU A 66 9.52 -8.86 -5.34
C LEU A 66 9.76 -7.49 -4.69
N GLY A 67 9.37 -7.31 -3.41
CA GLY A 67 9.65 -6.14 -2.59
C GLY A 67 9.41 -4.82 -3.32
N ASP A 68 10.50 -4.10 -3.62
CA ASP A 68 10.50 -2.80 -4.30
C ASP A 68 9.89 -2.81 -5.72
N ALA A 69 9.79 -3.97 -6.36
CA ALA A 69 9.14 -4.08 -7.66
C ALA A 69 7.61 -4.09 -7.57
N VAL A 70 7.03 -4.27 -6.38
CA VAL A 70 5.59 -4.23 -6.13
C VAL A 70 5.14 -2.80 -5.88
N ALA A 71 4.24 -2.28 -6.72
CA ALA A 71 3.60 -0.99 -6.49
C ALA A 71 2.45 -1.10 -5.48
N SER A 72 1.64 -2.15 -5.59
CA SER A 72 0.50 -2.41 -4.70
C SER A 72 0.14 -3.89 -4.74
N TYR A 73 -0.45 -4.41 -3.66
CA TYR A 73 -0.94 -5.78 -3.60
C TYR A 73 -2.27 -5.82 -2.85
N GLU A 74 -3.15 -6.75 -3.25
CA GLU A 74 -4.46 -6.96 -2.62
C GLU A 74 -4.65 -8.47 -2.40
N LYS A 75 -5.07 -8.90 -1.21
CA LYS A 75 -5.35 -10.31 -0.92
C LYS A 75 -6.64 -10.74 -1.64
N VAL A 76 -6.61 -11.89 -2.31
CA VAL A 76 -7.72 -12.42 -3.12
C VAL A 76 -8.32 -13.69 -2.53
#